data_AF-A0AAU6I5B5-F1
#
_entry.id   AF-A0AAU6I5B5-F1
#
_cell.length_a   1.000
_cell.length_b   1.000
_cell.length_c   1.000
_cell.angle_alpha   90.00
_cell.angle_beta   90.00
_cell.angle_gamma   90.00
#
_symmetry.space_group_name_H-M   'P 1'
#
loop_
_entity.id
_entity.type
_entity.pdbx_description
1 polymer ?
#
loop_
_entity_poly.entity_id
_entity_poly.type
_entity_poly.pdbx_seq_one_letter_code
_entity_poly.pdbx_strand_id
1 'polypeptide(L)' 'MRRPPSYGAYLFGGGDRFRILSQGPAAKTLTGLHHVIDVTDGTVRMTHPVTDLVFAEE' A
#
# COMPACT_ATOMS: atom_id res chain seq x y z
N MET A 1 1.76 23.51 -16.06
CA MET A 1 1.50 22.09 -15.76
C MET A 1 0.75 21.98 -14.44
N ARG A 2 -0.46 21.41 -14.43
CA ARG A 2 -1.17 21.11 -13.17
C ARG A 2 -0.43 19.95 -12.50
N ARG A 3 0.06 20.13 -11.27
CA ARG A 3 0.55 19.00 -10.46
C ARG A 3 -0.61 18.01 -10.32
N PRO A 4 -0.42 16.71 -10.62
CA PRO A 4 -1.45 15.73 -10.32
C PRO A 4 -1.76 15.78 -8.82
N PRO A 5 -3.02 15.52 -8.39
CA PRO A 5 -3.34 15.44 -6.98
C PRO A 5 -2.35 14.49 -6.31
N SER A 6 -1.75 14.92 -5.20
CA SER A 6 -0.69 14.17 -4.53
C SER A 6 -1.24 12.83 -4.06
N TYR A 7 -0.98 11.77 -4.84
CA TYR A 7 -1.32 10.38 -4.49
C TYR A 7 -0.86 10.02 -3.08
N GLY A 8 0.20 10.67 -2.57
CA GLY A 8 0.64 10.56 -1.18
C GLY A 8 -0.49 10.68 -0.16
N ALA A 9 -1.37 11.68 -0.23
CA ALA A 9 -2.43 11.79 0.79
C ALA A 9 -3.42 10.62 0.77
N TYR A 10 -3.76 10.07 -0.40
CA TYR A 10 -4.69 8.94 -0.55
C TYR A 10 -4.05 7.60 -0.17
N LEU A 11 -2.76 7.42 -0.48
CA LEU A 11 -2.00 6.18 -0.24
C LEU A 11 -1.43 6.09 1.18
N PHE A 12 -1.28 7.24 1.84
CA PHE A 12 -0.95 7.34 3.26
C PHE A 12 -2.21 7.40 4.15
N GLY A 13 -3.38 7.75 3.58
CA GLY A 13 -4.47 8.41 4.33
C GLY A 13 -5.55 7.56 4.98
N GLY A 14 -5.50 6.23 4.92
CA GLY A 14 -6.42 5.37 5.68
C GLY A 14 -5.87 4.94 7.04
N GLY A 15 -4.55 4.76 7.14
CA GLY A 15 -3.95 4.09 8.30
C GLY A 15 -4.24 2.57 8.35
N ASP A 16 -4.76 1.99 7.26
CA ASP A 16 -5.05 0.56 7.18
C ASP A 16 -3.81 -0.25 7.52
N ARG A 17 -3.98 -1.14 8.50
CA ARG A 17 -2.95 -2.07 8.93
C ARG A 17 -3.10 -3.37 8.18
N PHE A 18 -2.00 -3.87 7.60
CA PHE A 18 -2.02 -5.14 6.87
C PHE A 18 -0.70 -5.89 7.04
N ARG A 19 -0.71 -7.17 6.66
CA ARG A 19 0.47 -8.03 6.53
C ARG A 19 0.57 -8.55 5.10
N ILE A 20 1.80 -8.81 4.66
CA ILE A 20 2.10 -9.42 3.35
C ILE A 20 2.36 -10.91 3.57
N LEU A 21 1.50 -11.78 3.06
CA LEU A 21 1.53 -13.22 3.36
C LEU A 21 2.82 -13.90 2.87
N SER A 22 3.31 -13.51 1.70
CA SER A 22 4.55 -14.02 1.12
C SER A 22 5.80 -13.78 1.97
N GLN A 23 5.75 -12.85 2.93
CA GLN A 23 6.83 -12.61 3.89
C GLN A 23 6.85 -13.63 5.05
N GLY A 24 5.86 -14.52 5.12
CA GLY A 24 5.80 -15.63 6.05
C GLY A 24 5.18 -15.29 7.43
N PRO A 25 5.18 -16.26 8.37
CA PRO A 25 4.46 -16.12 9.64
C PRO A 25 4.94 -14.98 10.55
N ALA A 26 6.20 -14.55 10.37
CA ALA A 26 6.82 -13.44 11.11
C ALA A 26 6.69 -12.09 10.39
N ALA A 27 5.88 -12.00 9.33
CA ALA A 27 5.66 -10.76 8.59
C ALA A 27 5.19 -9.64 9.53
N LYS A 28 5.85 -8.49 9.42
CA LYS A 28 5.49 -7.30 10.19
C LYS A 28 4.16 -6.75 9.70
N THR A 29 3.37 -6.21 10.62
CA THR A 29 2.23 -5.37 10.27
C THR A 29 2.74 -4.03 9.74
N LEU A 30 2.25 -3.64 8.57
CA LEU A 30 2.53 -2.37 7.90
C LEU A 30 1.30 -1.48 7.98
N THR A 31 1.51 -0.17 7.90
CA THR A 31 0.44 0.82 7.93
C THR A 31 0.48 1.67 6.67
N GLY A 32 -0.59 1.62 5.89
CA GLY A 32 -0.74 2.40 4.65
C GLY A 32 -0.15 1.74 3.41
N LEU A 33 -0.84 1.92 2.28
CA LEU A 33 -0.57 1.20 1.03
C LEU A 33 0.71 1.61 0.32
N HIS A 34 1.35 2.72 0.72
CA HIS A 34 2.63 3.18 0.18
C HIS A 34 3.77 2.14 0.29
N HIS A 35 3.62 1.12 1.15
CA HIS A 35 4.57 -0.01 1.22
C HIS A 35 4.43 -1.05 0.09
N VAL A 36 3.29 -1.09 -0.61
CA VAL A 36 2.95 -2.15 -1.58
C VAL A 36 2.56 -1.60 -2.95
N ILE A 37 2.92 -0.35 -3.22
CA ILE A 37 2.68 0.33 -4.49
C ILE A 37 3.92 1.08 -4.92
N ASP A 38 4.02 1.27 -6.23
CA ASP A 38 4.99 2.12 -6.88
C ASP A 38 4.24 3.20 -7.66
N VAL A 39 4.77 4.42 -7.65
CA VAL A 39 4.16 5.58 -8.31
C VAL A 39 5.15 6.15 -9.32
N THR A 40 4.87 5.96 -10.60
CA THR A 40 5.70 6.44 -11.71
C THR A 40 4.84 7.24 -12.69
N ASP A 41 5.27 8.44 -13.06
CA ASP A 41 4.59 9.31 -14.04
C ASP A 41 3.08 9.49 -13.81
N GLY A 42 2.67 9.58 -12.54
CA GLY A 42 1.27 9.75 -12.15
C GLY A 42 0.42 8.47 -12.28
N THR A 43 1.04 7.33 -12.56
CA THR A 43 0.44 5.99 -12.53
C THR A 43 0.78 5.30 -11.22
N VAL A 44 -0.17 4.55 -10.67
CA VAL A 44 0.02 3.72 -9.47
C VAL A 44 0.03 2.25 -9.90
N ARG A 45 1.04 1.50 -9.46
CA ARG A 45 1.15 0.06 -9.70
C ARG A 45 1.33 -0.67 -8.38
N MET A 46 0.61 -1.78 -8.18
CA MET A 46 0.87 -2.68 -7.07
C MET A 46 2.23 -3.37 -7.24
N THR A 47 3.03 -3.45 -6.17
CA THR A 47 4.27 -4.23 -6.15
C THR A 47 4.05 -5.65 -5.66
N HIS A 48 2.89 -5.92 -5.07
CA HIS A 48 2.46 -7.22 -4.57
C HIS A 48 1.05 -7.54 -5.09
N PRO A 49 0.70 -8.81 -5.32
CA PRO A 49 -0.69 -9.18 -5.61
C PRO A 49 -1.62 -8.73 -4.49
N VAL A 50 -2.81 -8.22 -4.81
CA VAL A 50 -3.79 -7.83 -3.78
C VAL A 50 -4.18 -9.02 -2.88
N THR A 51 -4.18 -10.24 -3.44
CA THR A 51 -4.43 -11.50 -2.72
C THR A 51 -3.33 -11.86 -1.72
N ASP A 52 -2.18 -11.20 -1.78
CA ASP A 52 -1.07 -11.39 -0.85
C ASP A 52 -1.18 -10.47 0.37
N LEU A 53 -2.16 -9.55 0.38
CA LEU A 53 -2.38 -8.62 1.48
C LEU A 53 -3.51 -9.10 2.38
N VAL A 54 -3.26 -9.15 3.69
CA VAL A 54 -4.29 -9.39 4.70
C VAL A 54 -4.40 -8.18 5.60
N PHE A 55 -5.53 -7.49 5.49
CA PHE A 55 -5.88 -6.35 6.32
C PHE A 55 -6.29 -6.82 7.72
N ALA A 56 -5.95 -6.04 8.74
CA ALA A 56 -6.44 -6.27 10.10
C ALA A 56 -7.94 -5.94 10.14
N GLU A 57 -8.73 -6.80 10.79
CA GLU A 57 -10.11 -6.46 11.17
C GLU A 57 -10.04 -5.36 12.25
N GLU A 58 -10.84 -4.30 12.10
CA GLU A 58 -11.04 -3.28 13.14
C GLU A 58 -12.12 -3.68 14.14
#